data_AF-A0A0W0YKZ2-F1
#
_entry.id   AF-A0A0W0YKZ2-F1
#
_cell.length_a   1.000
_cell.length_b   1.000
_cell.length_c   1.000
_cell.angle_alpha   90.00
_cell.angle_beta   90.00
_cell.angle_gamma   90.00
#
_symmetry.space_group_name_H-M   'P 1'
#
loop_
_entity.id
_entity.type
_entity.pdbx_description
1 polymer ?
#
loop_
_entity_poly.entity_id
_entity_poly.type
_entity_poly.pdbx_seq_one_letter_code
_entity_poly.pdbx_strand_id
1 'polypeptide(L)'
;MSNVGKRKNLLDLLQTDNSETGGGDPSVDIILKALDNDFAKSRESWNIKKMLNALNEALYVALKAEKNDQVTIVCDQTIKLLNTEPERFIEALGKPIEAGAFRGENSVYFWMDQLYSAVLVAQEEAPIVNILVVLRNIFKKAPEEFCRFLMSPVSENNAEVSNGLLLFTRILAHISQLAYKYPSRFLIADFFNECVMSSPHVIGLGLFGEMAGGSFKGKSPLYMVVDALKKAAVDDPFLVNLICDIIIDLKQKHHEPLLKTLGKISESGPYEGKCSLHTILTTLISSAYIKNKPEIADKLINMLQVLWERNTERMGALLTKPIETGEAVGQNGVLMLVRALTAMLDNQMDPALLVPFLDHLFSVHPDGLAQALIQKAPDTRRAYNNVSALQQLLYFMPHQTWVRALVENLASSSAASQLIGSLSEPQRTLFLEVFSAKHNLSQKEMALLLKLLPDEPVTGAAGEHDLNVGDLISRIRAGAYPNSFFSAAVPDEPPIEKQHVTHLTNK
;
A
#
# COMPACT_ATOMS: atom_id res chain seq x y z
N MET A 1 -6.67 -68.55 25.59
CA MET A 1 -7.23 -68.20 24.26
C MET A 1 -8.11 -66.96 24.44
N SER A 2 -7.50 -65.82 24.78
CA SER A 2 -7.07 -64.73 23.86
C SER A 2 -8.22 -64.15 23.02
N ASN A 3 -9.02 -63.31 23.68
CA ASN A 3 -9.92 -62.35 23.04
C ASN A 3 -9.05 -61.16 22.56
N VAL A 4 -8.47 -61.29 21.36
CA VAL A 4 -7.75 -60.19 20.71
C VAL A 4 -8.77 -59.43 19.87
N GLY A 5 -9.28 -58.34 20.45
CA GLY A 5 -10.10 -57.38 19.71
C GLY A 5 -9.34 -56.90 18.47
N LYS A 6 -9.92 -57.15 17.30
CA LYS A 6 -9.40 -56.64 16.02
C LYS A 6 -9.38 -55.11 16.08
N ARG A 7 -8.21 -54.53 16.34
CA ARG A 7 -7.97 -53.09 16.17
C ARG A 7 -8.06 -52.80 14.67
N LYS A 8 -9.11 -52.07 14.26
CA LYS A 8 -9.23 -51.57 12.87
C LYS A 8 -8.02 -50.69 12.57
N ASN A 9 -7.44 -50.89 11.40
CA ASN A 9 -6.33 -50.07 10.93
C ASN A 9 -6.87 -48.66 10.61
N LEU A 10 -6.08 -47.60 10.80
CA LEU A 10 -6.46 -46.23 10.40
C LEU A 10 -6.79 -46.15 8.89
N LEU A 11 -6.31 -47.10 8.08
CA LEU A 11 -6.72 -47.24 6.67
C LEU A 11 -8.17 -47.75 6.52
N ASP A 12 -8.60 -48.67 7.37
CA ASP A 12 -9.97 -49.20 7.32
C ASP A 12 -10.96 -48.12 7.75
N LEU A 13 -10.62 -47.29 8.76
CA LEU A 13 -11.47 -46.19 9.22
C LEU A 13 -11.63 -45.07 8.17
N LEU A 14 -10.56 -44.77 7.42
CA LEU A 14 -10.61 -43.77 6.34
C LEU A 14 -11.23 -44.31 5.04
N GLN A 15 -11.36 -45.64 4.89
CA GLN A 15 -11.93 -46.29 3.71
C GLN A 15 -13.37 -46.79 3.91
N THR A 16 -13.81 -47.13 5.13
CA THR A 16 -15.15 -47.70 5.36
C THR A 16 -16.30 -46.69 5.34
N ASP A 17 -16.04 -45.38 5.33
CA ASP A 17 -17.08 -44.34 5.24
C ASP A 17 -17.36 -43.85 3.80
N ASN A 18 -16.71 -44.45 2.79
CA ASN A 18 -16.94 -44.13 1.37
C ASN A 18 -17.90 -45.11 0.65
N SER A 19 -18.54 -46.06 1.37
CA SER A 19 -19.53 -46.98 0.79
C SER A 19 -20.95 -46.71 1.30
N GLU A 20 -21.74 -46.04 0.47
CA GLU A 20 -23.20 -46.13 0.27
C GLU A 20 -24.19 -45.91 1.43
N THR A 21 -23.82 -45.51 2.64
CA THR A 21 -24.80 -45.03 3.63
C THR A 21 -24.32 -43.78 4.36
N GLY A 22 -24.95 -42.63 4.06
CA GLY A 22 -24.96 -41.41 4.88
C GLY A 22 -23.61 -41.00 5.47
N GLY A 23 -22.75 -40.38 4.66
CA GLY A 23 -21.43 -39.90 5.07
C GLY A 23 -21.52 -38.91 6.24
N GLY A 24 -21.18 -39.40 7.43
CA GLY A 24 -20.82 -38.56 8.56
C GLY A 24 -19.31 -38.41 8.60
N ASP A 25 -18.80 -37.18 8.69
CA ASP A 25 -17.38 -36.94 8.96
C ASP A 25 -16.99 -37.74 10.23
N PRO A 26 -15.91 -38.53 10.22
CA PRO A 26 -15.52 -39.31 11.39
C PRO A 26 -15.30 -38.41 12.61
N SER A 27 -15.84 -38.80 13.76
CA SER A 27 -15.69 -38.03 15.00
C SER A 27 -14.21 -37.85 15.36
N VAL A 28 -13.82 -36.64 15.75
CA VAL A 28 -12.45 -36.29 16.18
C VAL A 28 -11.91 -37.28 17.23
N ASP A 29 -12.75 -37.71 18.18
CA ASP A 29 -12.37 -38.64 19.23
C ASP A 29 -11.95 -40.01 18.69
N ILE A 30 -12.53 -40.46 17.57
CA ILE A 30 -12.17 -41.71 16.91
C ILE A 30 -10.79 -41.58 16.27
N ILE A 31 -10.53 -40.45 15.60
CA ILE A 31 -9.24 -40.16 14.97
C ILE A 31 -8.14 -40.08 16.03
N LEU A 32 -8.38 -39.33 17.11
CA LEU A 32 -7.43 -39.17 18.22
C LEU A 32 -7.12 -40.49 18.92
N LYS A 33 -8.12 -41.34 19.18
CA LYS A 33 -7.89 -42.68 19.75
C LYS A 33 -7.08 -43.59 18.83
N ALA A 34 -7.26 -43.49 17.52
CA ALA A 34 -6.47 -44.26 16.57
C ALA A 34 -5.01 -43.77 16.55
N LEU A 35 -4.79 -42.46 16.61
CA LEU A 35 -3.46 -41.85 16.73
C LEU A 35 -2.75 -42.25 18.02
N ASP A 36 -3.44 -42.25 19.17
CA ASP A 36 -2.86 -42.70 20.45
C ASP A 36 -2.39 -44.17 20.38
N ASN A 37 -3.14 -45.02 19.68
CA ASN A 37 -2.73 -46.40 19.43
C ASN A 37 -1.49 -46.50 18.55
N ASP A 38 -1.33 -45.60 17.57
CA ASP A 38 -0.13 -45.53 16.73
C ASP A 38 1.07 -44.99 17.52
N PHE A 39 0.88 -43.96 18.36
CA PHE A 39 1.90 -43.46 19.28
C PHE A 39 2.36 -44.52 20.31
N ALA A 40 1.52 -45.48 20.66
CA ALA A 40 1.86 -46.58 21.56
C ALA A 40 2.70 -47.69 20.92
N LYS A 41 2.83 -47.70 19.58
CA LYS A 41 3.70 -48.67 18.86
C LYS A 41 5.16 -48.23 18.90
N SER A 42 6.07 -49.14 18.51
CA SER A 42 7.49 -48.79 18.35
C SER A 42 7.66 -47.70 17.29
N ARG A 43 8.58 -46.76 17.53
CA ARG A 43 8.81 -45.60 16.64
C ARG A 43 9.15 -45.99 15.20
N GLU A 44 9.89 -47.09 15.03
CA GLU A 44 10.26 -47.65 13.72
C GLU A 44 9.03 -48.00 12.86
N SER A 45 7.89 -48.30 13.48
CA SER A 45 6.65 -48.64 12.80
C SER A 45 5.78 -47.44 12.41
N TRP A 46 6.17 -46.22 12.82
CA TRP A 46 5.36 -45.04 12.58
C TRP A 46 5.39 -44.65 11.10
N ASN A 47 4.20 -44.42 10.55
CA ASN A 47 4.01 -43.77 9.26
C ASN A 47 3.65 -42.31 9.49
N ILE A 48 4.68 -41.44 9.55
CA ILE A 48 4.54 -40.02 9.89
C ILE A 48 3.58 -39.30 8.94
N LYS A 49 3.64 -39.58 7.64
CA LYS A 49 2.74 -39.01 6.64
C LYS A 49 1.27 -39.32 6.97
N LYS A 50 1.00 -40.58 7.30
CA LYS A 50 -0.35 -41.03 7.65
C LYS A 50 -0.86 -40.40 8.95
N MET A 51 0.00 -40.30 9.95
CA MET A 51 -0.33 -39.66 11.23
C MET A 51 -0.60 -38.16 11.05
N LEU A 52 0.22 -37.47 10.26
CA LEU A 52 0.04 -36.06 9.93
C LEU A 52 -1.27 -35.82 9.18
N ASN A 53 -1.60 -36.64 8.19
CA ASN A 53 -2.88 -36.51 7.48
C ASN A 53 -4.09 -36.71 8.42
N ALA A 54 -4.01 -37.64 9.37
CA ALA A 54 -5.06 -37.82 10.36
C ALA A 54 -5.17 -36.64 11.33
N LEU A 55 -4.05 -36.01 11.71
CA LEU A 55 -4.05 -34.79 12.52
C LEU A 55 -4.65 -33.61 11.74
N ASN A 56 -4.35 -33.48 10.44
CA ASN A 56 -4.96 -32.46 9.58
C ASN A 56 -6.48 -32.64 9.53
N GLU A 57 -6.96 -33.86 9.27
CA GLU A 57 -8.40 -34.15 9.25
C GLU A 57 -9.08 -33.86 10.60
N ALA A 58 -8.45 -34.29 11.70
CA ALA A 58 -8.95 -34.03 13.05
C ALA A 58 -9.05 -32.53 13.36
N LEU A 59 -8.06 -31.73 12.93
CA LEU A 59 -8.08 -30.28 13.09
C LEU A 59 -9.25 -29.65 12.33
N TYR A 60 -9.42 -30.03 11.06
CA TYR A 60 -10.50 -29.52 10.22
C TYR A 60 -11.87 -29.81 10.82
N VAL A 61 -12.11 -31.05 11.23
CA VAL A 61 -13.39 -31.45 11.86
C VAL A 61 -13.60 -30.72 13.19
N ALA A 62 -12.56 -30.57 14.02
CA ALA A 62 -12.65 -29.87 15.30
C ALA A 62 -12.98 -28.38 15.12
N LEU A 63 -12.36 -27.69 14.15
CA LEU A 63 -12.66 -26.30 13.84
C LEU A 63 -14.07 -26.12 13.29
N LYS A 64 -14.47 -26.96 12.34
CA LYS A 64 -15.82 -26.94 11.74
C LYS A 64 -16.91 -27.18 12.79
N ALA A 65 -16.63 -27.99 13.80
CA ALA A 65 -17.54 -28.28 14.92
C ALA A 65 -17.38 -27.32 16.12
N GLU A 66 -16.53 -26.29 16.01
CA GLU A 66 -16.24 -25.30 17.05
C GLU A 66 -15.82 -25.93 18.39
N LYS A 67 -15.01 -27.00 18.34
CA LYS A 67 -14.54 -27.75 19.52
C LYS A 67 -13.12 -27.33 19.94
N ASN A 68 -13.01 -26.22 20.66
CA ASN A 68 -11.71 -25.62 21.04
C ASN A 68 -10.79 -26.54 21.86
N ASP A 69 -11.35 -27.37 22.75
CA ASP A 69 -10.58 -28.37 23.50
C ASP A 69 -9.95 -29.41 22.57
N GLN A 70 -10.69 -29.85 21.54
CA GLN A 70 -10.20 -30.81 20.56
C GLN A 70 -9.13 -30.18 19.66
N VAL A 71 -9.28 -28.90 19.28
CA VAL A 71 -8.23 -28.16 18.57
C VAL A 71 -6.93 -28.14 19.37
N THR A 72 -7.03 -27.88 20.68
CA THR A 72 -5.86 -27.90 21.59
C THR A 72 -5.19 -29.26 21.60
N ILE A 73 -5.96 -30.35 21.77
CA ILE A 73 -5.43 -31.73 21.78
C ILE A 73 -4.74 -32.07 20.45
N VAL A 74 -5.35 -31.73 19.30
CA VAL A 74 -4.76 -31.98 17.98
C VAL A 74 -3.44 -31.21 17.81
N CYS A 75 -3.39 -29.96 18.25
CA CYS A 75 -2.17 -29.14 18.19
C CYS A 75 -1.07 -29.72 19.08
N ASP A 76 -1.39 -30.14 20.30
CA ASP A 76 -0.44 -30.78 21.22
C ASP A 76 0.11 -32.09 20.66
N GLN A 77 -0.75 -32.94 20.07
CA GLN A 77 -0.32 -34.18 19.42
C GLN A 77 0.57 -33.91 18.20
N THR A 78 0.28 -32.84 17.44
CA THR A 78 1.11 -32.42 16.31
C THR A 78 2.49 -31.98 16.77
N ILE A 79 2.57 -31.16 17.83
CA ILE A 79 3.84 -30.73 18.44
C ILE A 79 4.61 -31.93 19.00
N LYS A 80 3.92 -32.88 19.64
CA LYS A 80 4.53 -34.13 20.12
C LYS A 80 5.14 -34.93 18.97
N LEU A 81 4.45 -35.06 17.84
CA LEU A 81 4.95 -35.77 16.67
C LEU A 81 6.19 -35.06 16.09
N LEU A 82 6.12 -33.74 15.90
CA LEU A 82 7.24 -32.90 15.45
C LEU A 82 8.47 -33.03 16.36
N ASN A 83 8.29 -33.02 17.68
CA ASN A 83 9.40 -33.11 18.62
C ASN A 83 9.99 -34.52 18.72
N THR A 84 9.23 -35.56 18.37
CA THR A 84 9.70 -36.94 18.43
C THR A 84 10.44 -37.37 17.16
N GLU A 85 9.94 -36.98 15.98
CA GLU A 85 10.48 -37.39 14.68
C GLU A 85 10.63 -36.16 13.75
N PRO A 86 11.46 -35.16 14.10
CA PRO A 86 11.47 -33.86 13.43
C PRO A 86 11.79 -33.93 11.94
N GLU A 87 12.85 -34.65 11.55
CA GLU A 87 13.29 -34.72 10.15
C GLU A 87 12.22 -35.35 9.25
N ARG A 88 11.66 -36.50 9.67
CA ARG A 88 10.60 -37.20 8.94
C ARG A 88 9.30 -36.41 8.91
N PHE A 89 9.01 -35.64 9.97
CA PHE A 89 7.87 -34.75 10.02
C PHE A 89 8.01 -33.59 9.02
N ILE A 90 9.16 -32.90 9.02
CA ILE A 90 9.45 -31.82 8.07
C ILE A 90 9.43 -32.33 6.62
N GLU A 91 9.98 -33.51 6.35
CA GLU A 91 9.90 -34.14 5.03
C GLU A 91 8.45 -34.42 4.62
N ALA A 92 7.60 -34.86 5.55
CA ALA A 92 6.18 -35.12 5.29
C ALA A 92 5.38 -33.83 5.02
N LEU A 93 5.73 -32.70 5.65
CA LEU A 93 5.04 -31.42 5.44
C LEU A 93 5.07 -30.95 3.99
N GLY A 94 6.20 -31.14 3.31
CA GLY A 94 6.41 -30.71 1.93
C GLY A 94 5.78 -31.61 0.87
N LYS A 95 5.27 -32.79 1.26
CA LYS A 95 4.63 -33.71 0.33
C LYS A 95 3.16 -33.33 0.13
N PRO A 96 2.64 -33.38 -1.10
CA PRO A 96 1.21 -33.19 -1.33
C PRO A 96 0.39 -34.25 -0.58
N ILE A 97 -0.75 -33.82 -0.06
CA ILE A 97 -1.79 -34.70 0.48
C ILE A 97 -2.39 -35.48 -0.70
N GLU A 98 -2.39 -36.81 -0.62
CA GLU A 98 -2.73 -37.68 -1.75
C GLU A 98 -4.23 -37.98 -1.88
N ALA A 99 -5.02 -37.74 -0.83
CA ALA A 99 -6.42 -38.14 -0.78
C ALA A 99 -7.24 -37.24 0.15
N GLY A 100 -8.56 -37.28 0.00
CA GLY A 100 -9.50 -36.52 0.82
C GLY A 100 -9.79 -35.11 0.28
N ALA A 101 -10.41 -34.28 1.12
CA ALA A 101 -10.85 -32.93 0.75
C ALA A 101 -9.70 -31.96 0.43
N PHE A 102 -8.50 -32.23 0.97
CA PHE A 102 -7.31 -31.37 0.86
C PHE A 102 -6.28 -31.91 -0.13
N ARG A 103 -6.69 -32.79 -1.05
CA ARG A 103 -5.80 -33.41 -2.02
C ARG A 103 -5.07 -32.35 -2.86
N GLY A 104 -3.76 -32.54 -3.03
CA GLY A 104 -2.89 -31.63 -3.78
C GLY A 104 -2.34 -30.45 -2.98
N GLU A 105 -2.82 -30.23 -1.76
CA GLU A 105 -2.24 -29.25 -0.84
C GLU A 105 -1.02 -29.84 -0.11
N ASN A 106 -0.05 -29.01 0.25
CA ASN A 106 0.94 -29.39 1.25
C ASN A 106 0.41 -29.09 2.66
N SER A 107 0.96 -29.73 3.69
CA SER A 107 0.43 -29.55 5.05
C SER A 107 0.60 -28.11 5.55
N VAL A 108 1.68 -27.40 5.20
CA VAL A 108 1.85 -26.00 5.63
C VAL A 108 0.75 -25.10 5.07
N TYR A 109 0.37 -25.29 3.80
CA TYR A 109 -0.78 -24.61 3.20
C TYR A 109 -2.07 -24.92 3.98
N PHE A 110 -2.35 -26.20 4.25
CA PHE A 110 -3.52 -26.61 4.99
C PHE A 110 -3.61 -25.91 6.36
N TRP A 111 -2.52 -25.93 7.14
CA TRP A 111 -2.50 -25.28 8.46
C TRP A 111 -2.66 -23.75 8.37
N MET A 112 -2.13 -23.11 7.32
CA MET A 112 -2.36 -21.69 7.04
C MET A 112 -3.82 -21.39 6.66
N ASP A 113 -4.47 -22.30 5.93
CA ASP A 113 -5.88 -22.18 5.56
C ASP A 113 -6.80 -22.36 6.78
N GLN A 114 -6.44 -23.28 7.69
CA GLN A 114 -7.12 -23.43 8.98
C GLN A 114 -6.93 -22.18 9.86
N LEU A 115 -5.73 -21.59 9.88
CA LEU A 115 -5.48 -20.33 10.58
C LEU A 115 -6.32 -19.19 9.99
N TYR A 116 -6.38 -19.08 8.65
CA TYR A 116 -7.19 -18.08 7.97
C TYR A 116 -8.68 -18.24 8.29
N SER A 117 -9.19 -19.47 8.23
CA SER A 117 -10.57 -19.80 8.58
C SER A 117 -10.88 -19.47 10.04
N ALA A 118 -9.99 -19.82 10.97
CA ALA A 118 -10.12 -19.45 12.37
C ALA A 118 -10.17 -17.93 12.54
N VAL A 119 -9.27 -17.17 11.89
CA VAL A 119 -9.27 -15.70 11.96
C VAL A 119 -10.56 -15.07 11.41
N LEU A 120 -11.18 -15.65 10.38
CA LEU A 120 -12.42 -15.14 9.79
C LEU A 120 -13.67 -15.39 10.66
N VAL A 121 -13.74 -16.54 11.31
CA VAL A 121 -14.96 -17.04 11.96
C VAL A 121 -14.88 -16.97 13.49
N ALA A 122 -13.67 -16.91 14.06
CA ALA A 122 -13.48 -17.08 15.49
C ALA A 122 -14.17 -16.00 16.33
N GLN A 123 -15.00 -16.49 17.25
CA GLN A 123 -15.44 -15.75 18.42
C GLN A 123 -14.41 -15.81 19.56
N GLU A 124 -13.49 -16.78 19.52
CA GLU A 124 -12.50 -17.06 20.57
C GLU A 124 -11.06 -17.17 20.02
N GLU A 125 -10.08 -16.66 20.77
CA GLU A 125 -8.67 -16.64 20.33
C GLU A 125 -7.94 -17.97 20.45
N ALA A 126 -8.43 -18.90 21.28
CA ALA A 126 -7.70 -20.13 21.61
C ALA A 126 -7.31 -20.96 20.37
N PRO A 127 -8.21 -21.21 19.39
CA PRO A 127 -7.84 -21.91 18.16
C PRO A 127 -6.74 -21.19 17.35
N ILE A 128 -6.82 -19.86 17.24
CA ILE A 128 -5.84 -19.04 16.52
C ILE A 128 -4.46 -19.21 17.17
N VAL A 129 -4.38 -19.08 18.49
CA VAL A 129 -3.14 -19.21 19.25
C VAL A 129 -2.55 -20.62 19.12
N ASN A 130 -3.37 -21.67 19.29
CA ASN A 130 -2.91 -23.05 19.19
C ASN A 130 -2.31 -23.38 17.81
N ILE A 131 -3.00 -22.97 16.73
CA ILE A 131 -2.51 -23.15 15.36
C ILE A 131 -1.19 -22.38 15.13
N LEU A 132 -1.10 -21.13 15.61
CA LEU A 132 0.13 -20.35 15.54
C LEU A 132 1.28 -21.00 16.30
N VAL A 133 1.04 -21.62 17.46
CA VAL A 133 2.08 -22.33 18.21
C VAL A 133 2.61 -23.49 17.39
N VAL A 134 1.75 -24.28 16.72
CA VAL A 134 2.19 -25.36 15.82
C VAL A 134 3.06 -24.81 14.70
N LEU A 135 2.57 -23.80 13.97
CA LEU A 135 3.29 -23.20 12.84
C LEU A 135 4.65 -22.61 13.27
N ARG A 136 4.70 -21.88 14.40
CA ARG A 136 5.96 -21.35 14.95
C ARG A 136 6.91 -22.46 15.39
N ASN A 137 6.42 -23.58 15.94
CA ASN A 137 7.28 -24.71 16.30
C ASN A 137 7.88 -25.37 15.06
N ILE A 138 7.09 -25.54 14.00
CA ILE A 138 7.58 -26.04 12.71
C ILE A 138 8.67 -25.10 12.17
N PHE A 139 8.38 -23.79 12.11
CA PHE A 139 9.31 -22.77 11.65
C PHE A 139 10.62 -22.76 12.46
N LYS A 140 10.57 -22.86 13.79
CA LYS A 140 11.77 -22.92 14.65
C LYS A 140 12.66 -24.13 14.37
N LYS A 141 12.11 -25.23 13.85
CA LYS A 141 12.85 -26.46 13.54
C LYS A 141 13.45 -26.44 12.14
N ALA A 142 12.76 -25.86 11.18
CA ALA A 142 13.18 -25.82 9.78
C ALA A 142 12.71 -24.52 9.10
N PRO A 143 13.34 -23.38 9.39
CA PRO A 143 12.81 -22.07 9.00
C PRO A 143 12.81 -21.86 7.48
N GLU A 144 13.88 -22.26 6.80
CA GLU A 144 13.99 -22.09 5.36
C GLU A 144 13.04 -23.04 4.61
N GLU A 145 12.97 -24.30 5.01
CA GLU A 145 12.01 -25.28 4.48
C GLU A 145 10.57 -24.83 4.68
N PHE A 146 10.22 -24.34 5.87
CA PHE A 146 8.89 -23.79 6.14
C PHE A 146 8.54 -22.65 5.19
N CYS A 147 9.47 -21.71 4.98
CA CYS A 147 9.27 -20.62 4.03
C CYS A 147 9.14 -21.13 2.58
N ARG A 148 9.88 -22.17 2.19
CA ARG A 148 9.71 -22.81 0.86
C ARG A 148 8.35 -23.50 0.73
N PHE A 149 7.85 -24.15 1.78
CA PHE A 149 6.52 -24.78 1.79
C PHE A 149 5.39 -23.76 1.73
N LEU A 150 5.52 -22.61 2.40
CA LEU A 150 4.59 -21.48 2.25
C LEU A 150 4.48 -21.01 0.79
N MET A 151 5.56 -21.12 0.03
CA MET A 151 5.62 -20.72 -1.38
C MET A 151 5.15 -21.79 -2.36
N SER A 152 5.00 -23.03 -1.91
CA SER A 152 4.68 -24.15 -2.79
C SER A 152 3.23 -24.05 -3.26
N PRO A 153 2.95 -24.09 -4.57
CA PRO A 153 1.60 -24.00 -5.10
C PRO A 153 0.80 -25.27 -4.78
N VAL A 154 -0.52 -25.12 -4.68
CA VAL A 154 -1.45 -26.27 -4.62
C VAL A 154 -1.50 -26.94 -6.00
N SER A 155 -1.32 -28.26 -6.06
CA SER A 155 -1.11 -28.99 -7.32
C SER A 155 -2.39 -29.39 -8.07
N GLU A 156 -3.57 -29.26 -7.48
CA GLU A 156 -4.86 -29.65 -8.09
C GLU A 156 -5.95 -28.55 -7.92
N ASN A 157 -7.04 -28.60 -8.72
CA ASN A 157 -8.26 -27.75 -8.65
C ASN A 157 -8.19 -26.27 -9.11
N ASN A 158 -7.58 -25.94 -10.24
CA ASN A 158 -7.47 -24.54 -10.73
C ASN A 158 -6.79 -23.59 -9.71
N ALA A 159 -6.09 -24.17 -8.71
CA ALA A 159 -5.47 -23.49 -7.58
C ALA A 159 -3.96 -23.30 -7.76
N GLU A 160 -3.45 -23.33 -9.00
CA GLU A 160 -2.04 -22.98 -9.34
C GLU A 160 -1.62 -21.57 -8.87
N VAL A 161 -2.56 -20.81 -8.29
CA VAL A 161 -2.40 -19.44 -7.79
C VAL A 161 -2.41 -19.36 -6.25
N SER A 162 -2.84 -20.41 -5.55
CA SER A 162 -2.97 -20.40 -4.09
C SER A 162 -1.72 -21.02 -3.43
N ASN A 163 -1.14 -20.31 -2.49
CA ASN A 163 -0.05 -20.80 -1.64
C ASN A 163 -0.20 -20.25 -0.21
N GLY A 164 0.56 -20.82 0.73
CA GLY A 164 0.48 -20.45 2.14
C GLY A 164 0.88 -19.01 2.40
N LEU A 165 1.82 -18.45 1.62
CA LEU A 165 2.20 -17.03 1.72
C LEU A 165 1.03 -16.11 1.36
N LEU A 166 0.29 -16.41 0.31
CA LEU A 166 -0.89 -15.62 -0.08
C LEU A 166 -1.93 -15.64 1.04
N LEU A 167 -2.22 -16.81 1.62
CA LEU A 167 -3.08 -16.92 2.80
C LEU A 167 -2.55 -16.08 3.96
N PHE A 168 -1.25 -16.13 4.24
CA PHE A 168 -0.63 -15.33 5.30
C PHE A 168 -0.85 -13.83 5.09
N THR A 169 -0.61 -13.31 3.88
CA THR A 169 -0.82 -11.89 3.59
C THR A 169 -2.30 -11.49 3.63
N ARG A 170 -3.23 -12.42 3.30
CA ARG A 170 -4.67 -12.21 3.47
C ARG A 170 -5.09 -12.19 4.94
N ILE A 171 -4.52 -13.05 5.78
CA ILE A 171 -4.71 -12.99 7.23
C ILE A 171 -4.30 -11.61 7.74
N LEU A 172 -3.10 -11.11 7.36
CA LEU A 172 -2.64 -9.76 7.76
C LEU A 172 -3.61 -8.66 7.31
N ALA A 173 -4.10 -8.74 6.09
CA ALA A 173 -5.06 -7.78 5.55
C ALA A 173 -6.44 -7.86 6.20
N HIS A 174 -6.79 -8.99 6.83
CA HIS A 174 -8.04 -9.17 7.54
C HIS A 174 -7.93 -8.69 8.99
N ILE A 175 -6.88 -9.09 9.73
CA ILE A 175 -6.69 -8.67 11.12
C ILE A 175 -6.50 -7.16 11.28
N SER A 176 -6.11 -6.46 10.21
CA SER A 176 -6.03 -4.99 10.17
C SER A 176 -7.39 -4.29 9.97
N GLN A 177 -8.46 -5.02 9.63
CA GLN A 177 -9.81 -4.46 9.47
C GLN A 177 -10.68 -4.58 10.72
N LEU A 178 -10.30 -5.45 11.66
CA LEU A 178 -11.15 -5.82 12.77
C LEU A 178 -11.22 -4.67 13.78
N ALA A 179 -12.45 -4.20 14.06
CA ALA A 179 -12.71 -3.14 15.01
C ALA A 179 -12.28 -3.51 16.44
N TYR A 180 -12.34 -4.80 16.78
CA TYR A 180 -11.86 -5.34 18.05
C TYR A 180 -10.47 -5.97 17.87
N LYS A 181 -9.50 -5.38 18.55
CA LYS A 181 -8.08 -5.68 18.44
C LYS A 181 -7.69 -6.80 19.41
N TYR A 182 -7.90 -8.05 19.00
CA TYR A 182 -7.52 -9.19 19.82
C TYR A 182 -5.98 -9.37 19.90
N PRO A 183 -5.37 -9.73 21.05
CA PRO A 183 -3.93 -9.92 21.19
C PRO A 183 -3.27 -10.85 20.16
N SER A 184 -3.92 -11.94 19.75
CA SER A 184 -3.35 -12.88 18.77
C SER A 184 -3.02 -12.27 17.40
N ARG A 185 -3.58 -11.11 17.04
CA ARG A 185 -3.20 -10.37 15.81
C ARG A 185 -1.72 -9.96 15.82
N PHE A 186 -1.20 -9.61 16.99
CA PHE A 186 0.21 -9.26 17.16
C PHE A 186 1.09 -10.49 16.95
N LEU A 187 0.65 -11.66 17.43
CA LEU A 187 1.36 -12.93 17.22
C LEU A 187 1.38 -13.33 15.74
N ILE A 188 0.29 -13.11 15.00
CA ILE A 188 0.25 -13.37 13.56
C ILE A 188 1.24 -12.47 12.83
N ALA A 189 1.18 -11.17 13.11
CA ALA A 189 2.00 -10.18 12.43
C ALA A 189 3.50 -10.39 12.73
N ASP A 190 3.83 -10.61 14.00
CA ASP A 190 5.19 -10.94 14.45
C ASP A 190 5.70 -12.23 13.80
N PHE A 191 4.85 -13.26 13.68
CA PHE A 191 5.25 -14.50 12.99
C PHE A 191 5.55 -14.28 11.51
N PHE A 192 4.78 -13.43 10.83
CA PHE A 192 5.07 -13.07 9.44
C PHE A 192 6.43 -12.37 9.32
N ASN A 193 6.73 -11.45 10.25
CA ASN A 193 8.02 -10.78 10.32
C ASN A 193 9.17 -11.78 10.55
N GLU A 194 9.00 -12.73 11.48
CA GLU A 194 9.96 -13.82 11.72
C GLU A 194 10.27 -14.59 10.42
N CYS A 195 9.25 -14.96 9.64
CA CYS A 195 9.43 -15.63 8.35
C CYS A 195 10.19 -14.77 7.33
N VAL A 196 9.84 -13.48 7.20
CA VAL A 196 10.55 -12.55 6.32
C VAL A 196 12.02 -12.43 6.70
N MET A 197 12.31 -12.25 7.98
CA MET A 197 13.67 -12.01 8.48
C MET A 197 14.54 -13.26 8.40
N SER A 198 13.97 -14.44 8.62
CA SER A 198 14.72 -15.69 8.56
C SER A 198 15.00 -16.18 7.13
N SER A 199 14.16 -15.83 6.15
CA SER A 199 14.34 -16.27 4.76
C SER A 199 13.92 -15.19 3.76
N PRO A 200 14.59 -14.01 3.79
CA PRO A 200 14.18 -12.86 2.99
C PRO A 200 14.23 -13.14 1.49
N HIS A 201 15.14 -14.02 1.03
CA HIS A 201 15.21 -14.44 -0.37
C HIS A 201 13.99 -15.24 -0.82
N VAL A 202 13.56 -16.23 -0.04
CA VAL A 202 12.43 -17.09 -0.38
C VAL A 202 11.12 -16.30 -0.30
N ILE A 203 10.89 -15.61 0.82
CA ILE A 203 9.67 -14.84 1.03
C ILE A 203 9.60 -13.64 0.10
N GLY A 204 10.72 -12.94 -0.14
CA GLY A 204 10.79 -11.82 -1.08
C GLY A 204 10.35 -12.22 -2.49
N LEU A 205 10.92 -13.29 -3.04
CA LEU A 205 10.51 -13.82 -4.35
C LEU A 205 9.01 -14.10 -4.42
N GLY A 206 8.44 -14.63 -3.33
CA GLY A 206 7.02 -14.86 -3.23
C GLY A 206 6.15 -13.61 -3.17
N LEU A 207 6.56 -12.62 -2.38
CA LEU A 207 5.84 -11.35 -2.23
C LEU A 207 5.83 -10.53 -3.53
N PHE A 208 6.87 -10.66 -4.35
CA PHE A 208 7.01 -9.96 -5.63
C PHE A 208 6.43 -10.77 -6.81
N GLY A 209 6.20 -12.07 -6.62
CA GLY A 209 5.63 -12.96 -7.62
C GLY A 209 4.23 -12.51 -8.04
N GLU A 210 4.00 -12.47 -9.35
CA GLU A 210 2.70 -12.16 -9.92
C GLU A 210 1.78 -13.37 -9.85
N MET A 211 0.57 -13.15 -9.35
CA MET A 211 -0.50 -14.15 -9.34
C MET A 211 -1.05 -14.33 -10.74
N ALA A 212 -0.97 -15.55 -11.26
CA ALA A 212 -1.34 -15.87 -12.64
C ALA A 212 -2.86 -15.95 -12.89
N GLY A 213 -3.68 -16.08 -11.84
CA GLY A 213 -5.13 -16.28 -11.98
C GLY A 213 -5.97 -15.81 -10.78
N GLY A 214 -7.26 -16.14 -10.80
CA GLY A 214 -8.23 -15.74 -9.77
C GLY A 214 -8.52 -14.22 -9.72
N SER A 215 -9.21 -13.78 -8.68
CA SER A 215 -9.58 -12.36 -8.45
C SER A 215 -8.38 -11.43 -8.25
N PHE A 216 -7.19 -12.01 -8.04
CA PHE A 216 -5.94 -11.28 -7.85
C PHE A 216 -4.97 -11.42 -9.02
N LYS A 217 -5.43 -11.94 -10.17
CA LYS A 217 -4.63 -12.01 -11.40
C LYS A 217 -3.94 -10.67 -11.67
N GLY A 218 -2.67 -10.73 -11.99
CA GLY A 218 -1.86 -9.55 -12.29
C GLY A 218 -1.30 -8.82 -11.07
N LYS A 219 -1.75 -9.16 -9.85
CA LYS A 219 -1.28 -8.56 -8.59
C LYS A 219 -0.21 -9.45 -7.94
N SER A 220 0.54 -8.92 -6.99
CA SER A 220 1.46 -9.71 -6.16
C SER A 220 0.98 -9.77 -4.70
N PRO A 221 1.42 -10.73 -3.87
CA PRO A 221 1.06 -10.74 -2.45
C PRO A 221 1.48 -9.46 -1.69
N LEU A 222 2.50 -8.72 -2.17
CA LEU A 222 2.83 -7.39 -1.64
C LEU A 222 1.65 -6.40 -1.72
N TYR A 223 0.76 -6.54 -2.71
CA TYR A 223 -0.48 -5.78 -2.79
C TYR A 223 -1.35 -5.95 -1.52
N MET A 224 -1.43 -7.18 -0.99
CA MET A 224 -2.19 -7.47 0.25
C MET A 224 -1.50 -6.90 1.48
N VAL A 225 -0.17 -6.94 1.52
CA VAL A 225 0.61 -6.33 2.61
C VAL A 225 0.39 -4.81 2.65
N VAL A 226 0.37 -4.16 1.48
CA VAL A 226 0.10 -2.71 1.39
C VAL A 226 -1.36 -2.37 1.69
N ASP A 227 -2.30 -3.24 1.31
CA ASP A 227 -3.70 -3.09 1.73
C ASP A 227 -3.84 -3.23 3.27
N ALA A 228 -3.10 -4.17 3.89
CA ALA A 228 -3.04 -4.32 5.34
C ALA A 228 -2.49 -3.07 6.02
N LEU A 229 -1.42 -2.48 5.48
CA LEU A 229 -0.85 -1.21 5.95
C LEU A 229 -1.88 -0.09 5.91
N LYS A 230 -2.60 0.04 4.79
CA LYS A 230 -3.62 1.08 4.62
C LYS A 230 -4.73 0.98 5.68
N LYS A 231 -5.19 -0.24 5.96
CA LYS A 231 -6.23 -0.51 6.95
C LYS A 231 -5.72 -0.26 8.37
N ALA A 232 -4.51 -0.75 8.68
CA ALA A 232 -3.86 -0.55 9.97
C ALA A 232 -3.62 0.93 10.30
N ALA A 233 -3.32 1.77 9.29
CA ALA A 233 -3.04 3.18 9.50
C ALA A 233 -4.22 4.00 10.06
N VAL A 234 -5.44 3.45 10.05
CA VAL A 234 -6.60 4.10 10.69
C VAL A 234 -6.40 4.19 12.19
N ASP A 235 -5.87 3.15 12.82
CA ASP A 235 -5.82 3.11 14.28
C ASP A 235 -4.78 2.22 14.95
N ASP A 236 -3.88 1.57 14.21
CA ASP A 236 -2.97 0.52 14.69
C ASP A 236 -1.47 0.82 14.47
N PRO A 237 -0.86 1.69 15.30
CA PRO A 237 0.55 2.06 15.15
C PRO A 237 1.52 0.88 15.16
N PHE A 238 1.24 -0.16 15.96
CA PHE A 238 2.10 -1.34 16.02
C PHE A 238 2.17 -2.07 14.68
N LEU A 239 1.01 -2.34 14.07
CA LEU A 239 0.95 -3.09 12.82
C LEU A 239 1.51 -2.26 11.66
N VAL A 240 1.28 -0.93 11.67
CA VAL A 240 1.93 0.01 10.76
C VAL A 240 3.45 -0.10 10.89
N ASN A 241 3.99 0.01 12.10
CA ASN A 241 5.42 -0.05 12.35
C ASN A 241 6.03 -1.33 11.80
N LEU A 242 5.41 -2.47 12.13
CA LEU A 242 5.89 -3.78 11.70
C LEU A 242 5.87 -3.94 10.18
N ILE A 243 4.78 -3.56 9.51
CA ILE A 243 4.68 -3.67 8.05
C ILE A 243 5.69 -2.73 7.37
N CYS A 244 5.87 -1.52 7.88
CA CYS A 244 6.88 -0.60 7.38
C CYS A 244 8.30 -1.18 7.54
N ASP A 245 8.61 -1.78 8.68
CA ASP A 245 9.91 -2.43 8.93
C ASP A 245 10.14 -3.59 7.96
N ILE A 246 9.14 -4.44 7.73
CA ILE A 246 9.21 -5.51 6.72
C ILE A 246 9.52 -4.95 5.33
N ILE A 247 8.85 -3.87 4.90
CA ILE A 247 9.09 -3.26 3.58
C ILE A 247 10.51 -2.69 3.50
N ILE A 248 11.00 -2.06 4.58
CA ILE A 248 12.36 -1.54 4.70
C ILE A 248 13.40 -2.67 4.63
N ASP A 249 13.18 -3.78 5.33
CA ASP A 249 14.11 -4.92 5.33
C ASP A 249 14.15 -5.60 3.96
N LEU A 250 12.99 -5.74 3.31
CA LEU A 250 12.90 -6.21 1.93
C LEU A 250 13.63 -5.27 0.96
N LYS A 251 13.58 -3.96 1.17
CA LYS A 251 14.32 -2.97 0.37
C LYS A 251 15.83 -3.18 0.48
N GLN A 252 16.35 -3.49 1.67
CA GLN A 252 17.77 -3.72 1.89
C GLN A 252 18.28 -5.00 1.21
N LYS A 253 17.43 -6.02 1.08
CA LYS A 253 17.80 -7.34 0.51
C LYS A 253 17.44 -7.49 -0.97
N HIS A 254 16.33 -6.92 -1.41
CA HIS A 254 15.70 -7.12 -2.72
C HIS A 254 15.25 -5.81 -3.34
N HIS A 255 16.22 -4.94 -3.47
CA HIS A 255 16.01 -3.57 -3.86
C HIS A 255 15.19 -3.40 -5.17
N GLU A 256 15.70 -3.92 -6.29
CA GLU A 256 15.06 -3.77 -7.61
C GLU A 256 13.72 -4.52 -7.76
N PRO A 257 13.59 -5.79 -7.32
CA PRO A 257 12.31 -6.51 -7.35
C PRO A 257 11.21 -5.81 -6.55
N LEU A 258 11.54 -5.25 -5.37
CA LEU A 258 10.59 -4.52 -4.54
C LEU A 258 10.07 -3.29 -5.29
N LEU A 259 10.96 -2.43 -5.81
CA LEU A 259 10.55 -1.22 -6.52
C LEU A 259 9.73 -1.52 -7.77
N LYS A 260 10.11 -2.56 -8.53
CA LYS A 260 9.32 -3.00 -9.69
C LYS A 260 7.89 -3.38 -9.29
N THR A 261 7.75 -4.10 -8.19
CA THR A 261 6.46 -4.54 -7.67
C THR A 261 5.65 -3.35 -7.13
N LEU A 262 6.29 -2.44 -6.39
CA LEU A 262 5.64 -1.25 -5.84
C LEU A 262 5.12 -0.30 -6.92
N GLY A 263 5.83 -0.21 -8.05
CA GLY A 263 5.46 0.59 -9.21
C GLY A 263 4.49 -0.08 -10.18
N LYS A 264 4.11 -1.35 -9.97
CA LYS A 264 3.21 -2.06 -10.88
C LYS A 264 1.79 -1.55 -10.75
N ILE A 265 1.20 -1.11 -11.86
CA ILE A 265 -0.18 -0.60 -11.92
C ILE A 265 -1.16 -1.77 -11.81
N SER A 266 -2.16 -1.63 -10.95
CA SER A 266 -3.26 -2.57 -10.83
C SER A 266 -4.29 -2.30 -11.92
N GLU A 267 -4.51 -3.28 -12.81
CA GLU A 267 -5.43 -3.14 -13.95
C GLU A 267 -6.91 -3.23 -13.55
N SER A 268 -7.22 -3.79 -12.38
CA SER A 268 -8.60 -3.98 -11.92
C SER A 268 -8.71 -4.08 -10.39
N GLY A 269 -9.93 -3.88 -9.88
CA GLY A 269 -10.27 -4.01 -8.46
C GLY A 269 -10.31 -2.65 -7.73
N PRO A 270 -10.28 -2.63 -6.38
CA PRO A 270 -10.50 -1.42 -5.58
C PRO A 270 -9.39 -0.36 -5.75
N TYR A 271 -8.24 -0.75 -6.30
CA TYR A 271 -7.09 0.13 -6.58
C TYR A 271 -6.76 0.18 -8.07
N GLU A 272 -7.76 0.02 -8.95
CA GLU A 272 -7.59 0.19 -10.39
C GLU A 272 -6.86 1.50 -10.73
N GLY A 273 -5.89 1.41 -11.65
CA GLY A 273 -5.04 2.52 -12.09
C GLY A 273 -3.95 2.92 -11.09
N LYS A 274 -4.01 2.44 -9.85
CA LYS A 274 -3.01 2.71 -8.80
C LYS A 274 -1.99 1.58 -8.71
N CYS A 275 -0.76 1.93 -8.37
CA CYS A 275 0.24 0.97 -7.92
C CYS A 275 0.28 0.93 -6.39
N SER A 276 1.02 -0.01 -5.80
CA SER A 276 1.15 -0.11 -4.35
C SER A 276 1.79 1.15 -3.74
N LEU A 277 2.72 1.81 -4.44
CA LEU A 277 3.26 3.10 -4.01
C LEU A 277 2.16 4.17 -3.86
N HIS A 278 1.25 4.30 -4.82
CA HIS A 278 0.10 5.23 -4.71
C HIS A 278 -0.80 4.89 -3.51
N THR A 279 -0.93 3.62 -3.17
CA THR A 279 -1.72 3.17 -2.01
C THR A 279 -1.02 3.56 -0.70
N ILE A 280 0.31 3.44 -0.62
CA ILE A 280 1.12 3.94 0.50
C ILE A 280 0.95 5.46 0.66
N LEU A 281 1.04 6.22 -0.44
CA LEU A 281 0.86 7.69 -0.40
C LEU A 281 -0.55 8.09 0.03
N THR A 282 -1.58 7.40 -0.45
CA THR A 282 -2.97 7.60 0.00
C THR A 282 -3.12 7.30 1.49
N THR A 283 -2.40 6.29 1.98
CA THR A 283 -2.36 5.93 3.40
C THR A 283 -1.72 7.04 4.23
N LEU A 284 -0.60 7.60 3.76
CA LEU A 284 0.06 8.73 4.40
C LEU A 284 -0.89 9.94 4.51
N ILE A 285 -1.56 10.33 3.43
CA ILE A 285 -2.55 11.42 3.46
C ILE A 285 -3.62 11.13 4.52
N SER A 286 -4.17 9.92 4.53
CA SER A 286 -5.25 9.54 5.45
C SER A 286 -4.77 9.60 6.90
N SER A 287 -3.55 9.13 7.19
CA SER A 287 -2.96 9.19 8.53
C SER A 287 -2.65 10.62 8.99
N ALA A 288 -2.24 11.50 8.07
CA ALA A 288 -1.96 12.90 8.38
C ALA A 288 -3.22 13.69 8.78
N TYR A 289 -4.42 13.20 8.43
CA TYR A 289 -5.69 13.76 8.91
C TYR A 289 -6.10 13.29 10.32
N ILE A 290 -5.35 12.34 10.93
CA ILE A 290 -5.65 11.76 12.24
C ILE A 290 -4.79 12.44 13.31
N LYS A 291 -5.33 13.50 13.93
CA LYS A 291 -4.61 14.37 14.89
C LYS A 291 -3.93 13.66 16.06
N ASN A 292 -4.45 12.52 16.51
CA ASN A 292 -4.01 11.88 17.76
C ASN A 292 -2.98 10.75 17.55
N LYS A 293 -2.50 10.51 16.32
CA LYS A 293 -1.55 9.43 16.01
C LYS A 293 -0.46 9.88 15.03
N PRO A 294 0.28 10.96 15.32
CA PRO A 294 1.31 11.47 14.42
C PRO A 294 2.39 10.44 14.08
N GLU A 295 2.67 9.50 15.00
CA GLU A 295 3.67 8.45 14.83
C GLU A 295 3.43 7.54 13.61
N ILE A 296 2.17 7.37 13.19
CA ILE A 296 1.82 6.58 11.99
C ILE A 296 2.33 7.28 10.73
N ALA A 297 2.08 8.59 10.61
CA ALA A 297 2.53 9.37 9.47
C ALA A 297 4.06 9.43 9.42
N ASP A 298 4.70 9.67 10.57
CA ASP A 298 6.16 9.71 10.69
C ASP A 298 6.80 8.39 10.22
N LYS A 299 6.23 7.24 10.63
CA LYS A 299 6.71 5.93 10.18
C LYS A 299 6.57 5.74 8.67
N LEU A 300 5.45 6.15 8.10
CA LEU A 300 5.21 6.08 6.65
C LEU A 300 6.19 6.97 5.88
N ILE A 301 6.47 8.18 6.37
CA ILE A 301 7.46 9.09 5.77
C ILE A 301 8.85 8.49 5.82
N ASN A 302 9.27 7.94 6.98
CA ASN A 302 10.57 7.29 7.12
C ASN A 302 10.72 6.11 6.15
N MET A 303 9.68 5.26 6.02
CA MET A 303 9.68 4.18 5.03
C MET A 303 9.83 4.72 3.60
N LEU A 304 9.10 5.78 3.22
CA LEU A 304 9.21 6.39 1.90
C LEU A 304 10.61 6.95 1.62
N GLN A 305 11.25 7.58 2.61
CA GLN A 305 12.63 8.05 2.51
C GLN A 305 13.60 6.90 2.24
N VAL A 306 13.50 5.80 2.99
CA VAL A 306 14.35 4.61 2.78
C VAL A 306 14.11 3.96 1.40
N LEU A 307 12.85 3.93 0.93
CA LEU A 307 12.52 3.44 -0.41
C LEU A 307 13.14 4.33 -1.50
N TRP A 308 13.23 5.64 -1.24
CA TRP A 308 13.77 6.64 -2.15
C TRP A 308 15.29 6.64 -2.23
N GLU A 309 15.97 6.37 -1.12
CA GLU A 309 17.43 6.31 -1.07
C GLU A 309 17.99 5.41 -2.18
N ARG A 310 18.89 5.99 -2.98
CA ARG A 310 19.57 5.39 -4.14
C ARG A 310 18.68 5.08 -5.35
N ASN A 311 17.45 5.61 -5.39
CA ASN A 311 16.43 5.31 -6.42
C ASN A 311 15.68 6.52 -6.91
N THR A 312 16.31 7.67 -6.72
CA THR A 312 15.78 8.99 -6.98
C THR A 312 15.14 9.05 -8.37
N GLU A 313 15.80 8.52 -9.41
CA GLU A 313 15.28 8.53 -10.79
C GLU A 313 14.01 7.72 -10.98
N ARG A 314 14.03 6.44 -10.62
CA ARG A 314 12.91 5.53 -10.84
C ARG A 314 11.70 5.91 -9.99
N MET A 315 11.92 6.28 -8.73
CA MET A 315 10.86 6.76 -7.86
C MET A 315 10.31 8.10 -8.36
N GLY A 316 11.17 9.02 -8.81
CA GLY A 316 10.76 10.30 -9.42
C GLY A 316 9.82 10.10 -10.61
N ALA A 317 10.19 9.21 -11.53
CA ALA A 317 9.35 8.87 -12.69
C ALA A 317 8.00 8.26 -12.28
N LEU A 318 7.96 7.40 -11.25
CA LEU A 318 6.72 6.83 -10.73
C LEU A 318 5.82 7.89 -10.07
N LEU A 319 6.40 8.85 -9.34
CA LEU A 319 5.66 9.89 -8.64
C LEU A 319 5.10 10.97 -9.56
N THR A 320 5.77 11.25 -10.69
CA THR A 320 5.34 12.30 -11.64
C THR A 320 4.35 11.80 -12.67
N LYS A 321 4.28 10.49 -12.92
CA LYS A 321 3.36 9.91 -13.91
C LYS A 321 1.89 10.03 -13.43
N PRO A 322 0.96 10.54 -14.26
CA PRO A 322 -0.45 10.56 -13.92
C PRO A 322 -1.04 9.14 -13.90
N ILE A 323 -2.04 8.95 -13.04
CA ILE A 323 -2.92 7.79 -13.04
C ILE A 323 -3.86 7.89 -14.25
N GLU A 324 -3.90 6.83 -15.05
CA GLU A 324 -4.62 6.81 -16.34
C GLU A 324 -6.02 6.21 -16.25
N THR A 325 -6.32 5.41 -15.22
CA THR A 325 -7.59 4.69 -15.05
C THR A 325 -8.10 4.70 -13.60
N GLY A 326 -9.35 4.28 -13.38
CA GLY A 326 -9.98 4.20 -12.05
C GLY A 326 -10.44 5.55 -11.46
N GLU A 327 -10.71 5.58 -10.15
CA GLU A 327 -11.28 6.76 -9.47
C GLU A 327 -10.28 7.92 -9.29
N ALA A 328 -8.99 7.66 -9.46
CA ALA A 328 -7.92 8.64 -9.23
C ALA A 328 -7.26 9.12 -10.52
N VAL A 329 -7.91 8.94 -11.67
CA VAL A 329 -7.46 9.45 -12.98
C VAL A 329 -7.00 10.90 -12.85
N GLY A 330 -5.89 11.25 -13.49
CA GLY A 330 -5.32 12.60 -13.50
C GLY A 330 -4.58 13.01 -12.22
N GLN A 331 -4.62 12.20 -11.15
CA GLN A 331 -3.74 12.40 -9.99
C GLN A 331 -2.37 11.76 -10.22
N ASN A 332 -1.35 12.24 -9.49
CA ASN A 332 -0.01 11.66 -9.48
C ASN A 332 0.53 11.61 -8.03
N GLY A 333 1.68 10.96 -7.84
CA GLY A 333 2.32 10.82 -6.52
C GLY A 333 2.79 12.14 -5.91
N VAL A 334 3.25 13.11 -6.72
CA VAL A 334 3.64 14.45 -6.25
C VAL A 334 2.45 15.17 -5.59
N LEU A 335 1.28 15.15 -6.23
CA LEU A 335 0.05 15.71 -5.68
C LEU A 335 -0.35 15.01 -4.38
N MET A 336 -0.15 13.70 -4.28
CA MET A 336 -0.45 12.94 -3.06
C MET A 336 0.48 13.34 -1.90
N LEU A 337 1.78 13.54 -2.17
CA LEU A 337 2.74 13.98 -1.15
C LEU A 337 2.46 15.40 -0.66
N VAL A 338 2.15 16.33 -1.58
CA VAL A 338 1.78 17.70 -1.19
C VAL A 338 0.49 17.71 -0.38
N ARG A 339 -0.51 16.88 -0.73
CA ARG A 339 -1.73 16.72 0.07
C ARG A 339 -1.45 16.17 1.46
N ALA A 340 -0.50 15.25 1.61
CA ALA A 340 -0.08 14.77 2.91
C ALA A 340 0.54 15.90 3.74
N LEU A 341 1.42 16.71 3.13
CA LEU A 341 2.02 17.87 3.79
C LEU A 341 0.95 18.90 4.22
N THR A 342 0.01 19.23 3.33
CA THR A 342 -1.12 20.10 3.66
C THR A 342 -1.91 19.55 4.86
N ALA A 343 -2.24 18.26 4.84
CA ALA A 343 -2.95 17.61 5.94
C ALA A 343 -2.15 17.66 7.26
N MET A 344 -0.83 17.47 7.22
CA MET A 344 0.03 17.60 8.40
C MET A 344 -0.03 19.02 8.97
N LEU A 345 0.10 20.05 8.12
CA LEU A 345 0.04 21.45 8.52
C LEU A 345 -1.33 21.83 9.13
N ASP A 346 -2.43 21.43 8.48
CA ASP A 346 -3.80 21.64 8.99
C ASP A 346 -4.03 20.99 10.36
N ASN A 347 -3.30 19.92 10.66
CA ASN A 347 -3.39 19.17 11.91
C ASN A 347 -2.25 19.49 12.90
N GLN A 348 -1.45 20.53 12.65
CA GLN A 348 -0.34 20.97 13.50
C GLN A 348 0.73 19.87 13.76
N MET A 349 0.89 18.95 12.81
CA MET A 349 1.96 17.96 12.83
C MET A 349 3.26 18.58 12.31
N ASP A 350 4.40 18.14 12.83
CA ASP A 350 5.71 18.62 12.39
C ASP A 350 6.02 18.13 10.96
N PRO A 351 6.12 19.02 9.96
CA PRO A 351 6.42 18.63 8.59
C PRO A 351 7.91 18.32 8.36
N ALA A 352 8.78 18.44 9.38
CA ALA A 352 10.23 18.33 9.25
C ALA A 352 10.72 17.01 8.62
N LEU A 353 9.94 15.92 8.72
CA LEU A 353 10.30 14.66 8.05
C LEU A 353 9.94 14.66 6.56
N LEU A 354 8.85 15.33 6.15
CA LEU A 354 8.39 15.30 4.77
C LEU A 354 9.02 16.40 3.91
N VAL A 355 9.33 17.56 4.50
CA VAL A 355 9.92 18.71 3.79
C VAL A 355 11.25 18.38 3.11
N PRO A 356 12.25 17.77 3.78
CA PRO A 356 13.52 17.42 3.13
C PRO A 356 13.36 16.42 1.99
N PHE A 357 12.39 15.51 2.12
CA PHE A 357 12.07 14.54 1.08
C PHE A 357 11.52 15.25 -0.17
N LEU A 358 10.59 16.19 0.00
CA LEU A 358 10.03 16.98 -1.10
C LEU A 358 11.07 17.91 -1.74
N ASP A 359 11.88 18.58 -0.93
CA ASP A 359 12.99 19.43 -1.42
C ASP A 359 13.95 18.62 -2.29
N HIS A 360 14.37 17.44 -1.82
CA HIS A 360 15.23 16.56 -2.59
C HIS A 360 14.56 16.04 -3.88
N LEU A 361 13.30 15.59 -3.82
CA LEU A 361 12.53 15.18 -5.00
C LEU A 361 12.49 16.28 -6.07
N PHE A 362 12.25 17.52 -5.65
CA PHE A 362 12.13 18.67 -6.54
C PHE A 362 13.46 19.15 -7.10
N SER A 363 14.56 18.94 -6.37
CA SER A 363 15.90 19.27 -6.84
C SER A 363 16.43 18.34 -7.95
N VAL A 364 16.02 17.07 -7.96
CA VAL A 364 16.60 16.06 -8.88
C VAL A 364 15.78 15.81 -10.15
N HIS A 365 14.49 16.20 -10.19
CA HIS A 365 13.57 15.84 -11.30
C HIS A 365 12.85 16.99 -11.99
N PRO A 366 13.52 18.08 -12.42
CA PRO A 366 12.84 19.29 -12.88
C PRO A 366 11.90 19.07 -14.09
N ASP A 367 12.27 18.23 -15.06
CA ASP A 367 11.59 18.15 -16.36
C ASP A 367 10.22 17.45 -16.31
N GLY A 368 10.05 16.45 -15.43
CA GLY A 368 8.77 15.77 -15.20
C GLY A 368 7.91 16.42 -14.12
N LEU A 369 8.48 17.33 -13.34
CA LEU A 369 7.83 17.93 -12.17
C LEU A 369 6.80 18.98 -12.54
N ALA A 370 7.10 19.82 -13.54
CA ALA A 370 6.24 20.94 -13.87
C ALA A 370 4.82 20.49 -14.25
N GLN A 371 4.70 19.47 -15.10
CA GLN A 371 3.42 18.86 -15.46
C GLN A 371 2.74 18.20 -14.24
N ALA A 372 3.49 17.44 -13.44
CA ALA A 372 2.95 16.81 -12.24
C ALA A 372 2.42 17.83 -11.22
N LEU A 373 3.04 19.01 -11.13
CA LEU A 373 2.68 20.07 -10.18
C LEU A 373 1.45 20.89 -10.57
N ILE A 374 1.15 20.97 -11.88
CA ILE A 374 -0.05 21.68 -12.40
C ILE A 374 -1.24 20.76 -12.62
N GLN A 375 -1.02 19.45 -12.71
CA GLN A 375 -2.10 18.47 -12.81
C GLN A 375 -3.09 18.64 -11.64
N LYS A 376 -4.37 18.72 -12.01
CA LYS A 376 -5.50 18.78 -11.08
C LYS A 376 -6.19 17.44 -11.11
N ALA A 377 -6.72 16.99 -9.96
CA ALA A 377 -7.65 15.87 -10.01
C ALA A 377 -8.91 16.32 -10.78
N PRO A 378 -9.54 15.43 -11.57
CA PRO A 378 -10.84 15.69 -12.16
C PRO A 378 -11.85 16.02 -11.06
N ASP A 379 -12.85 16.84 -11.41
CA ASP A 379 -13.91 17.30 -10.52
C ASP A 379 -14.57 16.11 -9.81
N THR A 380 -14.07 15.81 -8.61
CA THR A 380 -14.67 14.83 -7.71
C THR A 380 -15.37 15.60 -6.60
N ARG A 381 -16.38 14.99 -5.97
CA ARG A 381 -17.37 15.61 -5.06
C ARG A 381 -16.83 16.44 -3.86
N ARG A 382 -15.52 16.67 -3.70
CA ARG A 382 -14.91 17.50 -2.65
C ARG A 382 -14.10 18.65 -3.26
N ALA A 383 -14.48 19.89 -2.97
CA ALA A 383 -13.88 21.13 -3.51
C ALA A 383 -12.35 21.24 -3.33
N TYR A 384 -11.78 20.64 -2.29
CA TYR A 384 -10.32 20.62 -2.04
C TYR A 384 -9.53 19.72 -3.00
N ASN A 385 -10.18 18.87 -3.78
CA ASN A 385 -9.50 17.96 -4.70
C ASN A 385 -9.10 18.61 -6.02
N ASN A 386 -9.62 19.79 -6.33
CA ASN A 386 -9.47 20.43 -7.64
C ASN A 386 -8.28 21.41 -7.71
N VAL A 387 -7.47 21.45 -6.65
CA VAL A 387 -6.32 22.34 -6.53
C VAL A 387 -5.04 21.57 -6.84
N SER A 388 -4.18 22.14 -7.70
CA SER A 388 -2.92 21.50 -8.08
C SER A 388 -1.92 21.50 -6.91
N ALA A 389 -0.87 20.69 -7.02
CA ALA A 389 0.16 20.61 -5.99
C ALA A 389 0.90 21.96 -5.82
N LEU A 390 1.21 22.65 -6.92
CA LEU A 390 1.85 23.97 -6.86
C LEU A 390 0.96 25.00 -6.16
N GLN A 391 -0.34 25.02 -6.48
CA GLN A 391 -1.27 25.94 -5.84
C GLN A 391 -1.33 25.70 -4.32
N GLN A 392 -1.36 24.44 -3.87
CA GLN A 392 -1.32 24.11 -2.44
C GLN A 392 -0.02 24.59 -1.77
N LEU A 393 1.14 24.32 -2.38
CA LEU A 393 2.44 24.74 -1.84
C LEU A 393 2.53 26.27 -1.70
N LEU A 394 2.11 27.02 -2.72
CA LEU A 394 2.14 28.48 -2.71
C LEU A 394 1.13 29.09 -1.73
N TYR A 395 0.04 28.40 -1.43
CA TYR A 395 -0.93 28.85 -0.42
C TYR A 395 -0.43 28.61 1.01
N PHE A 396 0.03 27.40 1.32
CA PHE A 396 0.39 27.02 2.70
C PHE A 396 1.82 27.44 3.09
N MET A 397 2.74 27.56 2.13
CA MET A 397 4.16 27.78 2.41
C MET A 397 4.82 28.81 1.47
N PRO A 398 4.21 29.98 1.20
CA PRO A 398 4.72 30.96 0.23
C PRO A 398 6.12 31.52 0.56
N HIS A 399 6.54 31.44 1.81
CA HIS A 399 7.78 32.03 2.30
C HIS A 399 8.87 31.00 2.64
N GLN A 400 8.60 29.71 2.46
CA GLN A 400 9.61 28.68 2.71
C GLN A 400 10.71 28.73 1.63
N THR A 401 11.97 28.66 2.05
CA THR A 401 13.14 28.80 1.16
C THR A 401 13.15 27.74 0.06
N TRP A 402 12.82 26.49 0.39
CA TRP A 402 12.75 25.40 -0.57
C TRP A 402 11.58 25.54 -1.57
N VAL A 403 10.45 26.12 -1.15
CA VAL A 403 9.33 26.45 -2.07
C VAL A 403 9.74 27.56 -3.03
N ARG A 404 10.47 28.58 -2.55
CA ARG A 404 11.03 29.62 -3.43
C ARG A 404 12.04 29.04 -4.42
N ALA A 405 12.94 28.16 -3.97
CA ALA A 405 13.88 27.48 -4.85
C ALA A 405 13.18 26.63 -5.91
N LEU A 406 12.12 25.91 -5.54
CA LEU A 406 11.24 25.21 -6.48
C LEU A 406 10.65 26.18 -7.52
N VAL A 407 10.07 27.29 -7.08
CA VAL A 407 9.48 28.29 -7.98
C VAL A 407 10.55 28.88 -8.92
N GLU A 408 11.75 29.17 -8.45
CA GLU A 408 12.86 29.63 -9.28
C GLU A 408 13.28 28.61 -10.37
N ASN A 409 13.33 27.33 -10.00
CA ASN A 409 13.64 26.25 -10.93
C ASN A 409 12.53 26.11 -11.99
N LEU A 410 11.26 26.13 -11.56
CA LEU A 410 10.11 26.07 -12.45
C LEU A 410 9.99 27.29 -13.36
N ALA A 411 10.33 28.48 -12.86
CA ALA A 411 10.40 29.72 -13.62
C ALA A 411 11.46 29.68 -14.72
N SER A 412 12.45 28.80 -14.62
CA SER A 412 13.48 28.60 -15.63
C SER A 412 13.12 27.48 -16.62
N SER A 413 12.00 26.77 -16.42
CA SER A 413 11.57 25.64 -17.25
C SER A 413 10.75 26.10 -18.46
N SER A 414 10.72 25.25 -19.49
CA SER A 414 9.86 25.46 -20.67
C SER A 414 8.36 25.48 -20.35
N ALA A 415 7.95 24.91 -19.22
CA ALA A 415 6.56 24.86 -18.76
C ALA A 415 6.11 26.12 -17.99
N ALA A 416 6.98 27.12 -17.81
CA ALA A 416 6.70 28.32 -17.01
C ALA A 416 5.42 29.07 -17.44
N SER A 417 5.11 29.14 -18.74
CA SER A 417 3.90 29.81 -19.24
C SER A 417 2.63 29.10 -18.80
N GLN A 418 2.60 27.77 -18.94
CA GLN A 418 1.50 26.92 -18.51
C GLN A 418 1.31 26.99 -16.99
N LEU A 419 2.43 27.00 -16.24
CA LEU A 419 2.42 27.17 -14.79
C LEU A 419 1.73 28.47 -14.38
N ILE A 420 2.12 29.60 -14.95
CA ILE A 420 1.55 30.91 -14.59
C ILE A 420 0.04 30.96 -14.86
N GLY A 421 -0.40 30.44 -16.02
CA GLY A 421 -1.83 30.37 -16.37
C GLY A 421 -2.67 29.46 -15.46
N SER A 422 -2.04 28.49 -14.78
CA SER A 422 -2.73 27.56 -13.88
C SER A 422 -2.97 28.12 -12.47
N LEU A 423 -2.32 29.22 -12.09
CA LEU A 423 -2.32 29.79 -10.73
C LEU A 423 -3.43 30.83 -10.53
N SER A 424 -3.97 30.90 -9.30
CA SER A 424 -4.85 31.98 -8.86
C SER A 424 -4.08 33.31 -8.71
N GLU A 425 -4.76 34.46 -8.71
CA GLU A 425 -4.13 35.79 -8.70
C GLU A 425 -3.05 35.96 -7.60
N PRO A 426 -3.27 35.63 -6.30
CA PRO A 426 -2.23 35.81 -5.29
C PRO A 426 -1.00 34.91 -5.53
N GLN A 427 -1.23 33.68 -5.96
CA GLN A 427 -0.16 32.71 -6.26
C GLN A 427 0.59 33.08 -7.53
N ARG A 428 -0.14 33.59 -8.53
CA ARG A 428 0.38 34.08 -9.81
C ARG A 428 1.32 35.24 -9.57
N THR A 429 0.92 36.22 -8.76
CA THR A 429 1.76 37.36 -8.36
C THR A 429 3.06 36.90 -7.71
N LEU A 430 3.00 35.98 -6.74
CA LEU A 430 4.19 35.46 -6.06
C LEU A 430 5.13 34.70 -7.01
N PHE A 431 4.58 33.86 -7.89
CA PHE A 431 5.37 33.17 -8.92
C PHE A 431 6.03 34.17 -9.86
N LEU A 432 5.30 35.20 -10.27
CA LEU A 432 5.73 36.24 -11.17
C LEU A 432 6.81 37.16 -10.57
N GLU A 433 6.76 37.45 -9.26
CA GLU A 433 7.83 38.16 -8.56
C GLU A 433 9.16 37.41 -8.63
N VAL A 434 9.14 36.10 -8.34
CA VAL A 434 10.32 35.24 -8.42
C VAL A 434 10.82 35.12 -9.86
N PHE A 435 9.88 34.93 -10.80
CA PHE A 435 10.15 34.88 -12.22
C PHE A 435 10.82 36.18 -12.73
N SER A 436 10.29 37.34 -12.34
CA SER A 436 10.82 38.67 -12.66
C SER A 436 12.25 38.84 -12.16
N ALA A 437 12.48 38.47 -10.90
CA ALA A 437 13.78 38.60 -10.27
C ALA A 437 14.82 37.70 -10.96
N LYS A 438 14.44 36.47 -11.33
CA LYS A 438 15.33 35.52 -11.99
C LYS A 438 15.74 35.97 -13.39
N HIS A 439 14.79 36.50 -14.16
CA HIS A 439 14.99 36.89 -15.57
C HIS A 439 15.32 38.37 -15.76
N ASN A 440 15.48 39.14 -14.67
CA ASN A 440 15.72 40.58 -14.67
C ASN A 440 14.67 41.35 -15.51
N LEU A 441 13.39 41.09 -15.26
CA LEU A 441 12.30 41.83 -15.90
C LEU A 441 12.04 43.16 -15.18
N SER A 442 11.82 44.21 -15.97
CA SER A 442 11.35 45.51 -15.49
C SER A 442 9.87 45.45 -15.10
N GLN A 443 9.42 46.41 -14.29
CA GLN A 443 8.00 46.55 -13.93
C GLN A 443 7.08 46.66 -15.15
N LYS A 444 7.56 47.28 -16.25
CA LYS A 444 6.81 47.40 -17.50
C LYS A 444 6.66 46.05 -18.19
N GLU A 445 7.73 45.26 -18.26
CA GLU A 445 7.71 43.91 -18.85
C GLU A 445 6.81 42.98 -18.01
N MET A 446 6.84 43.12 -16.69
CA MET A 446 5.97 42.38 -15.76
C MET A 446 4.49 42.71 -15.94
N ALA A 447 4.15 44.00 -15.99
CA ALA A 447 2.77 44.44 -16.25
C ALA A 447 2.26 43.96 -17.61
N LEU A 448 3.14 43.87 -18.61
CA LEU A 448 2.79 43.37 -19.94
C LEU A 448 2.57 41.85 -19.93
N LEU A 449 3.42 41.10 -19.21
CA LEU A 449 3.31 39.65 -19.07
C LEU A 449 2.00 39.28 -18.37
N LEU A 450 1.62 40.00 -17.31
CA LEU A 450 0.33 39.86 -16.63
C LEU A 450 -0.88 40.06 -17.55
N LYS A 451 -0.81 41.01 -18.49
CA LYS A 451 -1.89 41.30 -19.45
C LYS A 451 -1.97 40.33 -20.63
N LEU A 452 -0.85 39.68 -20.96
CA LEU A 452 -0.76 38.73 -22.08
C LEU A 452 -1.12 37.29 -21.68
N LEU A 453 -1.17 37.01 -20.37
CA LEU A 453 -1.57 35.71 -19.85
C LEU A 453 -3.10 35.65 -19.74
N PRO A 454 -3.75 34.57 -20.20
CA PRO A 454 -5.19 34.45 -20.12
C PRO A 454 -5.68 34.45 -18.66
N ASP A 455 -6.84 35.07 -18.43
CA ASP A 455 -7.51 35.10 -17.12
C ASP A 455 -8.06 33.72 -16.72
N GLU A 456 -8.29 32.82 -17.68
CA GLU A 456 -8.79 31.47 -17.44
C GLU A 456 -7.78 30.38 -17.83
N PRO A 457 -7.71 29.27 -17.07
CA PRO A 457 -6.92 28.11 -17.45
C PRO A 457 -7.48 27.51 -18.75
N VAL A 458 -6.62 27.26 -19.74
CA VAL A 458 -7.01 26.58 -20.98
C VAL A 458 -7.44 25.15 -20.66
N THR A 459 -8.74 24.95 -20.45
CA THR A 459 -9.34 23.62 -20.32
C THR A 459 -9.80 23.15 -21.69
N GLY A 460 -9.01 22.32 -22.35
CA GLY A 460 -9.44 21.62 -23.56
C GLY A 460 -8.35 21.51 -24.61
N ALA A 461 -8.28 20.33 -25.22
CA ALA A 461 -7.45 20.05 -26.38
C ALA A 461 -7.85 20.92 -27.58
N ALA A 462 -7.12 22.02 -27.81
CA ALA A 462 -6.98 22.67 -29.12
C ALA A 462 -5.96 23.82 -29.04
N GLY A 463 -4.95 23.77 -29.89
CA GLY A 463 -4.10 24.92 -30.24
C GLY A 463 -2.68 24.84 -29.73
N GLU A 464 -1.76 24.53 -30.64
CA GLU A 464 -0.32 24.78 -30.53
C GLU A 464 -0.05 26.27 -30.27
N HIS A 465 -0.19 26.70 -29.02
CA HIS A 465 0.45 27.91 -28.51
C HIS A 465 1.37 27.50 -27.37
N ASP A 466 2.36 26.65 -27.70
CA ASP A 466 3.60 26.56 -26.95
C ASP A 466 4.35 27.89 -27.11
N LEU A 467 3.81 28.94 -26.48
CA LEU A 467 4.55 30.16 -26.23
C LEU A 467 5.58 29.83 -25.16
N ASN A 468 6.75 29.39 -25.61
CA ASN A 468 7.94 29.32 -24.79
C ASN A 468 8.14 30.69 -24.14
N VAL A 469 8.28 30.74 -22.81
CA VAL A 469 8.42 32.01 -22.10
C VAL A 469 9.71 32.74 -22.50
N GLY A 470 10.75 32.00 -22.91
CA GLY A 470 11.94 32.60 -23.51
C GLY A 470 11.63 33.36 -24.80
N ASP A 471 10.73 32.84 -25.63
CA ASP A 471 10.25 33.52 -26.84
C ASP A 471 9.33 34.70 -26.48
N LEU A 472 8.47 34.55 -25.47
CA LEU A 472 7.60 35.63 -25.00
C LEU A 472 8.44 36.80 -24.45
N ILE A 473 9.41 36.54 -23.57
CA ILE A 473 10.35 37.55 -23.06
C ILE A 473 11.15 38.17 -24.21
N SER A 474 11.64 37.36 -25.15
CA SER A 474 12.41 37.87 -26.29
C SER A 474 11.54 38.76 -27.19
N ARG A 475 10.27 38.42 -27.41
CA ARG A 475 9.29 39.24 -28.14
C ARG A 475 8.94 40.53 -27.40
N ILE A 476 8.79 40.48 -26.08
CA ILE A 476 8.56 41.66 -25.24
C ILE A 476 9.77 42.60 -25.32
N ARG A 477 10.99 42.07 -25.15
CA ARG A 477 12.25 42.83 -25.25
C ARG A 477 12.51 43.38 -26.66
N ALA A 478 12.12 42.63 -27.69
CA ALA A 478 12.19 43.07 -29.07
C ALA A 478 11.11 44.10 -29.45
N GLY A 479 10.22 44.48 -28.53
CA GLY A 479 9.15 45.44 -28.79
C GLY A 479 8.09 44.92 -29.77
N ALA A 480 7.96 43.60 -29.92
CA ALA A 480 7.04 42.96 -30.87
C ALA A 480 5.54 43.16 -30.53
N TYR A 481 5.25 43.71 -29.35
CA TYR A 481 3.91 44.14 -28.95
C TYR A 481 3.84 45.67 -29.01
N PRO A 482 3.16 46.26 -30.00
CA PRO A 482 3.07 47.71 -30.09
C PRO A 482 2.24 48.28 -28.93
N ASN A 483 2.60 49.49 -28.48
CA ASN A 483 1.86 50.23 -27.44
C ASN A 483 0.35 50.39 -27.77
N SER A 484 -0.06 50.19 -29.02
CA SER A 484 -1.45 50.26 -29.49
C SER A 484 -2.33 49.07 -29.10
N PHE A 485 -1.78 47.95 -28.60
CA PHE A 485 -2.58 46.88 -27.97
C PHE A 485 -3.17 47.29 -26.60
N PHE A 486 -2.78 48.46 -26.07
CA PHE A 486 -3.02 48.85 -24.67
C PHE A 486 -3.84 50.14 -24.48
N SER A 487 -4.60 50.57 -25.49
CA SER A 487 -5.57 51.66 -25.33
C SER A 487 -6.84 51.16 -24.61
N ALA A 488 -6.76 50.90 -23.31
CA ALA A 488 -7.95 51.03 -22.47
C ALA A 488 -8.20 52.54 -22.30
N ALA A 489 -9.34 53.01 -22.78
CA ALA A 489 -9.80 54.37 -22.56
C ALA A 489 -9.73 54.69 -21.07
N VAL A 490 -8.94 55.72 -20.73
CA VAL A 490 -9.09 56.43 -19.46
C VAL A 490 -10.51 57.02 -19.50
N PRO A 491 -11.40 56.73 -18.53
CA PRO A 491 -12.66 57.45 -18.49
C PRO A 491 -12.34 58.92 -18.22
N ASP A 492 -12.79 59.79 -19.12
CA ASP A 492 -12.65 61.23 -19.01
C ASP A 492 -13.09 61.71 -17.62
N GLU A 493 -12.21 62.46 -16.95
CA GLU A 493 -12.57 63.26 -15.77
C GLU A 493 -13.72 64.20 -16.16
N PRO A 494 -14.79 64.30 -15.36
CA PRO A 494 -15.82 65.30 -15.61
C PRO A 494 -15.25 66.70 -15.36
N PRO A 495 -15.62 67.70 -16.16
CA PRO A 495 -15.02 69.02 -16.11
C PRO A 495 -15.36 69.76 -14.81
N ILE A 496 -14.35 70.46 -14.30
CA ILE A 496 -14.40 71.37 -13.17
C ILE A 496 -15.35 72.54 -13.50
N GLU A 497 -16.53 72.56 -12.88
CA GLU A 497 -17.36 73.78 -12.80
C GLU A 497 -16.80 74.73 -11.74
N LYS A 498 -16.40 75.92 -12.20
CA LYS A 498 -16.02 77.04 -11.33
C LYS A 498 -17.26 77.67 -10.71
N GLN A 499 -17.21 77.71 -9.38
CA GLN A 499 -18.05 78.40 -8.40
C GLN A 499 -18.71 79.71 -8.85
N HIS A 500 -19.97 79.88 -8.45
CA HIS A 500 -20.49 81.18 -8.00
C HIS A 500 -20.99 81.08 -6.55
N VAL A 501 -20.34 81.87 -5.69
CA VAL A 501 -20.67 82.09 -4.27
C VAL A 501 -21.79 83.13 -4.18
N THR A 502 -22.84 82.87 -3.39
CA THR A 502 -23.46 83.90 -2.53
C THR A 502 -24.27 83.32 -1.35
N HIS A 503 -23.70 83.51 -0.15
CA HIS A 503 -24.30 83.97 1.12
C HIS A 503 -25.52 83.33 1.83
N LEU A 504 -25.27 83.02 3.12
CA LEU A 504 -26.12 83.23 4.33
C LEU A 504 -27.31 82.25 4.49
N THR A 505 -27.63 81.65 5.64
CA THR A 505 -27.49 82.05 7.05
C THR A 505 -27.83 80.87 7.98
N ASN A 506 -27.19 80.81 9.15
CA ASN A 506 -27.66 80.34 10.46
C ASN A 506 -28.91 79.41 10.55
N LYS A 507 -28.72 78.18 11.03
CA LYS A 507 -28.99 77.77 12.43
C LYS A 507 -28.51 76.34 12.67
#